data_AF-A0A7T0JRM7-F1
#
_entry.id   AF-A0A7T0JRM7-F1
#
_cell.length_a   1.000
_cell.length_b   1.000
_cell.length_c   1.000
_cell.angle_alpha   90.00
_cell.angle_beta   90.00
_cell.angle_gamma   90.00
#
_symmetry.space_group_name_H-M   'P 1'
#
loop_
_entity.id
_entity.type
_entity.pdbx_description
1 polymer ?
#
loop_
_entity_poly.entity_id
_entity_poly.type
_entity_poly.pdbx_seq_one_letter_code
_entity_poly.pdbx_strand_id
1 'polypeptide(L)'
;MRLETDLAILTVSCQRAPEAQDLVRRSMDEVIRTNRDPHLLFNQLGIKIGFVPEEIVRGAFLALWVRTNEAFCTTLELTVRKLIQES
;
A
#
# COMPACT_ATOMS: atom_id res chain seq x y z
N MET A 1 -0.26 -18.32 -0.99
CA MET A 1 -1.61 -18.04 -0.45
C MET A 1 -1.74 -16.62 0.09
N ARG A 2 -0.90 -16.16 1.04
CA ARG A 2 -0.96 -14.79 1.59
C ARG A 2 -0.78 -13.67 0.54
N LEU A 3 0.18 -13.83 -0.37
CA LEU A 3 0.47 -12.83 -1.41
C LEU A 3 -0.71 -12.58 -2.38
N GLU A 4 -1.50 -13.62 -2.70
CA GLU A 4 -2.68 -13.47 -3.56
C GLU A 4 -3.79 -12.69 -2.87
N THR A 5 -4.01 -12.99 -1.58
CA THR A 5 -4.98 -12.28 -0.75
C THR A 5 -4.60 -10.81 -0.60
N ASP A 6 -3.33 -10.54 -0.28
CA ASP A 6 -2.80 -9.19 -0.12
C ASP A 6 -2.92 -8.38 -1.42
N LEU A 7 -2.65 -9.01 -2.57
CA LEU A 7 -2.81 -8.38 -3.87
C LEU A 7 -4.29 -8.09 -4.20
N ALA A 8 -5.21 -8.99 -3.88
CA ALA A 8 -6.64 -8.76 -4.08
C ALA A 8 -7.15 -7.58 -3.24
N ILE A 9 -6.73 -7.50 -1.96
CA ILE A 9 -7.01 -6.37 -1.08
C ILE A 9 -6.45 -5.08 -1.66
N LEU A 10 -5.17 -5.11 -2.05
CA LEU A 10 -4.50 -3.95 -2.65
C LEU A 10 -5.20 -3.46 -3.92
N THR A 11 -5.65 -4.38 -4.77
CA THR A 11 -6.37 -4.07 -6.02
C THR A 11 -7.64 -3.27 -5.73
N VAL A 12 -8.45 -3.75 -4.79
CA VAL A 12 -9.70 -3.08 -4.39
C VAL A 12 -9.41 -1.77 -3.65
N SER A 13 -8.39 -1.72 -2.78
CA SER A 13 -7.97 -0.51 -2.07
C SER A 13 -7.45 0.58 -3.02
N CYS A 14 -6.85 0.19 -4.14
CA CYS A 14 -6.50 1.09 -5.25
C CYS A 14 -7.72 1.45 -6.14
N GLN A 15 -8.94 1.17 -5.69
CA GLN A 15 -10.20 1.44 -6.40
C GLN A 15 -10.26 0.79 -7.78
N ARG A 16 -9.60 -0.38 -7.92
CA ARG A 16 -9.67 -1.19 -9.13
C ARG A 16 -10.64 -2.35 -8.95
N ALA A 17 -11.27 -2.73 -10.05
CA ALA A 17 -12.12 -3.90 -10.10
C ALA A 17 -11.27 -5.18 -9.84
N PRO A 18 -11.82 -6.22 -9.19
CA PRO A 18 -11.08 -7.44 -8.88
C PRO A 18 -10.43 -8.10 -10.11
N GLU A 19 -11.04 -7.99 -11.28
CA GLU A 19 -10.55 -8.51 -12.55
C GLU A 19 -9.24 -7.84 -13.00
N ALA A 20 -8.92 -6.67 -12.46
CA ALA A 20 -7.67 -5.95 -12.73
C ALA A 20 -6.49 -6.42 -11.86
N GLN A 21 -6.67 -7.45 -11.03
CA GLN A 21 -5.63 -7.96 -10.12
C GLN A 21 -4.31 -8.31 -10.86
N ASP A 22 -4.41 -8.96 -12.02
CA ASP A 22 -3.24 -9.30 -12.85
C ASP A 22 -2.53 -8.05 -13.40
N LEU A 23 -3.28 -7.01 -13.77
CA LEU A 23 -2.73 -5.74 -14.21
C LEU A 23 -1.97 -5.06 -13.07
N VAL A 24 -2.55 -5.03 -11.86
CA VAL A 24 -1.92 -4.45 -10.68
C VAL A 24 -0.60 -5.17 -10.37
N ARG A 25 -0.58 -6.50 -10.37
CA ARG A 25 0.63 -7.30 -10.16
C ARG A 25 1.73 -6.96 -11.15
N ARG A 26 1.42 -7.04 -12.45
CA ARG A 26 2.40 -6.79 -13.51
C ARG A 26 2.93 -5.37 -13.46
N SER A 27 2.06 -4.40 -13.17
CA SER A 27 2.44 -2.99 -13.05
C SER A 27 3.38 -2.76 -11.86
N MET A 28 3.14 -3.42 -10.72
CA MET A 28 4.04 -3.36 -9.56
C MET A 28 5.41 -3.94 -9.88
N ASP A 29 5.45 -5.13 -10.49
CA ASP A 29 6.69 -5.81 -10.87
C ASP A 29 7.49 -5.01 -11.89
N GLU A 30 6.83 -4.32 -12.81
CA GLU A 30 7.48 -3.44 -13.79
C GLU A 30 8.06 -2.20 -13.10
N VAL A 31 7.25 -1.48 -12.31
CA VAL A 31 7.65 -0.22 -11.66
C VAL A 31 8.88 -0.43 -10.77
N ILE A 32 8.86 -1.46 -9.91
CA ILE A 32 9.98 -1.73 -8.98
C ILE A 32 11.28 -2.13 -9.68
N ARG A 33 11.19 -2.67 -10.90
CA ARG A 33 12.36 -3.04 -11.71
C ARG A 33 12.94 -1.83 -12.45
N THR A 34 12.09 -0.90 -12.86
CA THR A 34 12.49 0.29 -13.64
C THR A 34 12.89 1.48 -12.79
N ASN A 35 12.37 1.60 -11.57
CA ASN A 35 12.61 2.73 -10.70
C ASN A 35 12.69 2.26 -9.24
N ARG A 36 13.65 2.79 -8.48
CA ARG A 36 13.80 2.53 -7.04
C ARG A 36 13.59 3.76 -6.18
N ASP A 37 13.28 4.91 -6.78
CA ASP A 37 12.94 6.13 -6.06
C ASP A 37 11.56 5.98 -5.42
N PRO A 38 11.49 5.86 -4.08
CA PRO A 38 10.23 5.63 -3.38
C PRO A 38 9.20 6.75 -3.59
N HIS A 39 9.67 7.97 -3.89
CA HIS A 39 8.79 9.11 -4.13
C HIS A 39 8.04 9.01 -5.45
N LEU A 40 8.54 8.21 -6.40
CA LEU A 40 7.92 8.06 -7.73
C LEU A 40 7.16 6.75 -7.91
N LEU A 41 7.41 5.73 -7.07
CA LEU A 41 6.80 4.40 -7.23
C LEU A 41 5.28 4.45 -7.21
N PHE A 42 4.69 5.16 -6.24
CA PHE A 42 3.23 5.20 -6.08
C PHE A 42 2.55 5.95 -7.22
N ASN A 43 3.14 7.07 -7.66
CA ASN A 43 2.63 7.84 -8.79
C ASN A 43 2.71 7.03 -10.10
N GLN A 44 3.86 6.40 -10.39
CA GLN A 44 4.04 5.57 -11.58
C GLN A 44 3.10 4.37 -11.59
N LEU A 45 2.93 3.71 -10.44
CA LEU A 45 1.98 2.61 -10.31
C LEU A 45 0.55 3.09 -10.55
N GLY A 46 0.15 4.20 -9.94
CA GLY A 46 -1.18 4.81 -10.10
C GLY A 46 -1.51 5.11 -11.57
N ILE A 47 -0.55 5.68 -12.31
CA ILE A 47 -0.67 5.92 -13.76
C ILE A 47 -0.92 4.59 -14.50
N LYS A 48 -0.13 3.55 -14.21
CA LYS A 48 -0.19 2.26 -14.92
C LYS A 48 -1.46 1.45 -14.66
N ILE A 49 -2.05 1.56 -13.46
CA ILE A 49 -3.26 0.81 -13.10
C ILE A 49 -4.57 1.53 -13.44
N GLY A 50 -4.49 2.62 -14.22
CA GLY A 50 -5.65 3.35 -14.74
C GLY A 50 -5.83 4.74 -14.10
N PHE A 51 -4.74 5.50 -13.98
CA PHE A 51 -4.74 6.89 -13.47
C PHE A 51 -5.33 7.04 -12.06
N VAL A 52 -4.95 6.13 -11.17
CA VAL A 52 -5.30 6.23 -9.74
C VAL A 52 -4.41 7.29 -9.08
N PRO A 53 -4.98 8.27 -8.34
CA PRO A 53 -4.21 9.27 -7.61
C PRO A 53 -3.19 8.65 -6.65
N GLU A 54 -2.02 9.30 -6.53
CA GLU A 54 -0.91 8.80 -5.73
C GLU A 54 -1.31 8.60 -4.26
N GLU A 55 -2.10 9.51 -3.69
CA GLU A 55 -2.57 9.41 -2.30
C GLU A 55 -3.41 8.16 -2.06
N ILE A 56 -4.20 7.72 -3.04
CA ILE A 56 -5.00 6.49 -2.96
C ILE A 56 -4.09 5.28 -2.98
N VAL A 57 -3.14 5.23 -3.92
CA VAL A 57 -2.17 4.13 -4.00
C VAL A 57 -1.36 4.04 -2.70
N ARG A 58 -0.80 5.15 -2.24
CA ARG A 58 -0.02 5.21 -1.00
C ARG A 58 -0.84 4.78 0.22
N GLY A 59 -2.09 5.26 0.32
CA GLY A 59 -3.02 4.88 1.38
C GLY A 59 -3.33 3.38 1.37
N ALA A 60 -3.52 2.79 0.19
CA ALA A 60 -3.76 1.36 0.03
C ALA A 60 -2.59 0.51 0.54
N PHE A 61 -1.34 0.88 0.17
CA PHE A 61 -0.15 0.21 0.68
C PHE A 61 0.01 0.37 2.19
N LEU A 62 -0.22 1.56 2.72
CA LEU A 62 -0.14 1.82 4.16
C LEU A 62 -1.17 0.98 4.94
N ALA A 63 -2.42 0.93 4.48
CA ALA A 63 -3.48 0.14 5.12
C ALA A 63 -3.13 -1.35 5.13
N LEU A 64 -2.63 -1.88 4.00
CA LEU A 64 -2.18 -3.27 3.92
C LEU A 64 -0.99 -3.55 4.85
N TRP A 65 -0.06 -2.61 4.94
CA TRP A 65 1.10 -2.72 5.83
C TRP A 65 0.68 -2.71 7.31
N VAL A 66 -0.22 -1.80 7.71
CA VAL A 66 -0.75 -1.73 9.09
C VAL A 66 -1.42 -3.05 9.47
N ARG A 67 -2.26 -3.59 8.59
CA ARG A 67 -2.91 -4.90 8.79
C ARG A 67 -1.91 -6.05 8.93
N THR A 68 -0.76 -5.95 8.27
CA THR A 68 0.30 -6.96 8.37
C THR A 68 1.17 -6.79 9.61
N ASN A 69 1.18 -5.59 10.21
CA ASN A 69 2.08 -5.19 11.30
C ASN A 69 1.32 -4.71 12.55
N GLU A 70 0.17 -5.30 12.85
CA GLU A 70 -0.72 -4.88 13.96
C GLU A 70 0.01 -4.81 15.32
N ALA A 71 0.92 -5.74 15.60
CA ALA A 71 1.71 -5.75 16.84
C ALA A 71 2.62 -4.52 16.96
N PHE A 72 3.26 -4.12 15.84
CA PHE A 72 4.06 -2.91 15.81
C PHE A 72 3.18 -1.67 15.98
N CYS A 73 2.05 -1.60 15.27
CA CYS A 73 1.12 -0.47 15.35
C CYS A 73 0.55 -0.31 16.78
N THR A 74 0.23 -1.40 17.46
CA THR A 74 -0.20 -1.40 18.86
C THR A 74 0.90 -0.86 19.77
N THR A 75 2.13 -1.33 19.59
CA THR A 75 3.28 -0.87 20.39
C THR A 75 3.55 0.63 20.19
N LEU A 76 3.47 1.08 18.93
CA LEU A 76 3.62 2.49 18.57
C LEU A 76 2.52 3.35 19.21
N GLU A 77 1.27 2.91 19.16
CA GLU A 77 0.12 3.60 19.76
C GLU A 77 0.29 3.78 21.27
N LEU A 78 0.64 2.71 21.98
CA LEU A 78 0.91 2.76 23.42
C LEU A 78 2.05 3.73 23.76
N THR A 79 3.13 3.71 22.97
CA THR A 79 4.30 4.58 23.19
C THR A 79 3.93 6.05 22.99
N VAL A 80 3.25 6.37 21.90
CA VAL A 80 2.83 7.75 21.59
C VAL A 80 1.83 8.27 22.62
N ARG A 81 0.86 7.44 23.03
CA ARG A 81 -0.12 7.81 24.07
C ARG A 81 0.55 8.15 25.39
N LYS A 82 1.56 7.37 25.80
CA LYS A 82 2.34 7.64 27.00
C LYS A 82 3.05 8.99 26.93
N LEU A 83 3.74 9.29 25.82
CA LEU A 83 4.46 10.55 25.64
C LEU A 83 3.53 11.77 25.65
N ILE A 84 2.34 11.66 25.06
CA ILE A 84 1.35 12.75 25.05
C ILE A 84 0.79 13.01 26.45
N GLN A 85 0.62 11.97 27.28
CA GLN A 85 0.11 12.12 28.66
C GLN A 85 1.17 12.64 29.64
N GLU A 86 2.45 12.47 29.32
CA GLU A 86 3.60 12.94 30.12
C GLU A 86 4.06 14.36 29.73
N SER A 87 3.48 14.96 28.68
CA SER A 87 3.74 16.33 28.19
C SER A 87 2.70 17.33 28.70
#